data_AF-A0A7C3KKG3-F1
#
_entry.id   AF-A0A7C3KKG3-F1
#
_cell.length_a   1.000
_cell.length_b   1.000
_cell.length_c   1.000
_cell.angle_alpha   90.00
_cell.angle_beta   90.00
_cell.angle_gamma   90.00
#
_symmetry.space_group_name_H-M   'P 1'
#
loop_
_entity.id
_entity.type
_entity.pdbx_description
1 polymer ?
#
loop_
_entity_poly.entity_id
_entity_poly.type
_entity_poly.pdbx_seq_one_letter_code
_entity_poly.pdbx_strand_id
1 'polypeptide(L)'
;MCQPTGVDLMNKYILYPGCSMESSARAYMESMNAILEPLDIHFEEIDDWNCCGATEYLGINLIPAYSLIARNLALAAKQKNGTRTVVAPCSACYLNLAKADHYMQERPSLGAKVNEALAAGGLQYTPGTLDVRHLIDILVNDIGLDAIRNAVVRPLKGLKVVPYMGCMLPRPDYKNRWSDHEHPTELDDLLRALGADVIDYPLTTECCGGHMTQIGPETAFELIMRLVADADDRGAHLMATVCPMCQMNIDAYQNEMNHFFGTDYHMPILFFTQLMGLAFGREPDELGIGTELVSSRNALANIGVEVPVTQEPSAPRKKDEGLPMPRRWTKQEGKKEAVK
;
A
#
# COMPACT_ATOMS: atom_id res chain seq x y z
N MET A 1 -41.50 -13.73 0.11
CA MET A 1 -40.29 -13.39 -0.68
C MET A 1 -39.89 -12.00 -0.24
N CYS A 2 -39.01 -11.89 0.75
CA CYS A 2 -38.47 -10.59 1.16
C CYS A 2 -37.52 -10.13 0.07
N GLN A 3 -37.81 -8.98 -0.54
CA GLN A 3 -36.84 -8.28 -1.37
C GLN A 3 -35.66 -7.86 -0.47
N PRO A 4 -34.40 -7.95 -0.93
CA PRO A 4 -33.29 -7.40 -0.19
C PRO A 4 -33.46 -5.89 -0.14
N THR A 5 -33.38 -5.33 1.07
CA THR A 5 -33.31 -3.91 1.36
C THR A 5 -32.25 -3.26 0.48
N GLY A 6 -32.62 -2.18 -0.21
CA GLY A 6 -31.77 -1.50 -1.18
C GLY A 6 -30.42 -1.13 -0.58
N VAL A 7 -29.36 -1.64 -1.20
CA VAL A 7 -28.00 -1.13 -1.00
C VAL A 7 -28.00 0.31 -1.51
N ASP A 8 -27.65 1.27 -0.65
CA ASP A 8 -27.47 2.65 -1.07
C ASP A 8 -26.30 2.68 -2.07
N LEU A 9 -26.58 3.12 -3.30
CA LEU A 9 -25.64 3.02 -4.43
C LEU A 9 -24.42 3.94 -4.27
N MET A 10 -24.40 4.79 -3.24
CA MET A 10 -23.37 5.81 -3.03
C MET A 10 -21.99 5.24 -2.65
N ASN A 11 -21.93 4.13 -1.91
CA ASN A 11 -20.66 3.58 -1.38
C ASN A 11 -20.24 2.24 -2.03
N LYS A 12 -20.71 1.98 -3.25
CA LYS A 12 -20.34 0.79 -4.01
C LYS A 12 -19.13 1.06 -4.90
N TYR A 13 -18.13 0.19 -4.85
CA TYR A 13 -16.88 0.29 -5.60
C TYR A 13 -16.45 -1.07 -6.17
N ILE A 14 -15.69 -1.05 -7.27
CA ILE A 14 -15.06 -2.24 -7.84
C ILE A 14 -13.66 -2.36 -7.24
N LEU A 15 -13.31 -3.48 -6.62
CA LEU A 15 -12.02 -3.67 -5.98
C LEU A 15 -11.02 -4.36 -6.92
N TYR A 16 -9.86 -3.75 -7.08
CA TYR A 16 -8.67 -4.40 -7.62
C TYR A 16 -7.64 -4.58 -6.49
N PRO A 17 -7.54 -5.77 -5.87
CA PRO A 17 -6.72 -5.97 -4.68
C PRO A 17 -5.22 -6.02 -5.00
N GLY A 18 -4.87 -6.50 -6.19
CA GLY A 18 -3.49 -6.71 -6.60
C GLY A 18 -2.80 -7.87 -5.88
N CYS A 19 -1.60 -8.23 -6.34
CA CYS A 19 -0.94 -9.49 -5.96
C CYS A 19 -0.38 -9.55 -4.53
N SER A 20 0.06 -8.41 -3.97
CA SER A 20 0.66 -8.40 -2.63
C SER A 20 -0.37 -8.68 -1.55
N MET A 21 -1.61 -8.21 -1.71
CA MET A 21 -2.68 -8.37 -0.71
C MET A 21 -3.17 -9.83 -0.60
N GLU A 22 -2.94 -10.66 -1.63
CA GLU A 22 -3.14 -12.11 -1.61
C GLU A 22 -2.05 -12.88 -0.86
N SER A 23 -0.94 -12.23 -0.51
CA SER A 23 0.25 -12.91 0.03
C SER A 23 1.03 -12.06 1.03
N SER A 24 2.08 -11.37 0.59
CA SER A 24 3.05 -10.69 1.46
C SER A 24 2.46 -9.54 2.27
N ALA A 25 1.35 -8.97 1.84
CA ALA A 25 0.62 -7.88 2.50
C ALA A 25 -0.81 -8.31 2.88
N ARG A 26 -1.00 -9.57 3.29
CA ARG A 26 -2.31 -10.10 3.70
C ARG A 26 -2.94 -9.28 4.84
N ALA A 27 -2.13 -8.78 5.77
CA ALA A 27 -2.58 -7.88 6.84
C ALA A 27 -3.27 -6.61 6.29
N TYR A 28 -2.90 -6.17 5.09
CA TYR A 28 -3.57 -5.04 4.46
C TYR A 28 -4.99 -5.39 3.99
N MET A 29 -5.17 -6.58 3.42
CA MET A 29 -6.50 -7.09 3.04
C MET A 29 -7.38 -7.32 4.26
N GLU A 30 -6.85 -7.98 5.29
CA GLU A 30 -7.55 -8.25 6.54
C GLU A 30 -8.05 -6.96 7.20
N SER A 31 -7.14 -5.98 7.36
CA SER A 31 -7.50 -4.69 7.96
C SER A 31 -8.36 -3.80 7.07
N MET A 32 -8.24 -3.86 5.74
CA MET A 32 -9.16 -3.18 4.82
C MET A 32 -10.58 -3.74 4.96
N ASN A 33 -10.73 -5.07 5.03
CA ASN A 33 -12.04 -5.70 5.20
C ASN A 33 -12.68 -5.35 6.54
N ALA A 34 -11.86 -5.22 7.60
CA ALA A 34 -12.32 -4.89 8.94
C ALA A 34 -12.94 -3.47 9.07
N ILE A 35 -12.62 -2.56 8.14
CA ILE A 35 -13.12 -1.17 8.14
C ILE A 35 -14.33 -0.95 7.21
N LEU A 36 -14.75 -1.95 6.43
CA LEU A 36 -15.84 -1.77 5.45
C LEU A 36 -17.20 -1.58 6.11
N GLU A 37 -17.57 -2.48 7.03
CA GLU A 37 -18.85 -2.43 7.73
C GLU A 37 -19.02 -1.14 8.55
N PRO A 38 -18.04 -0.69 9.38
CA PRO A 38 -18.15 0.57 10.10
C PRO A 38 -18.35 1.82 9.22
N LEU A 39 -17.94 1.77 7.96
CA LEU A 39 -18.00 2.88 7.01
C LEU A 39 -19.05 2.70 5.91
N ASP A 40 -19.85 1.62 5.97
CA ASP A 40 -20.82 1.24 4.95
C ASP A 40 -20.23 1.21 3.52
N ILE A 41 -19.03 0.63 3.37
CA ILE A 41 -18.33 0.48 2.08
C ILE A 41 -18.60 -0.91 1.51
N HIS A 42 -18.96 -0.98 0.23
CA HIS A 42 -19.24 -2.23 -0.47
C HIS A 42 -18.30 -2.41 -1.65
N PHE A 43 -17.43 -3.42 -1.57
CA PHE A 43 -16.52 -3.81 -2.64
C PHE A 43 -17.04 -5.02 -3.43
N GLU A 44 -16.94 -4.93 -4.75
CA GLU A 44 -17.09 -6.05 -5.68
C GLU A 44 -15.75 -6.27 -6.37
N GLU A 45 -15.06 -7.38 -6.10
CA GLU A 45 -13.76 -7.67 -6.67
C GLU A 45 -13.84 -7.92 -8.19
N ILE A 46 -12.84 -7.48 -8.95
CA ILE A 46 -12.71 -7.81 -10.37
C ILE A 46 -12.51 -9.32 -10.53
N ASP A 47 -13.36 -10.02 -11.26
CA ASP A 47 -13.19 -11.44 -11.51
C ASP A 47 -12.00 -11.67 -12.45
N ASP A 48 -11.18 -12.67 -12.14
CA ASP A 48 -10.08 -13.11 -13.00
C ASP A 48 -9.05 -11.99 -13.30
N TRP A 49 -8.80 -11.09 -12.34
CA TRP A 49 -7.77 -10.04 -12.48
C TRP A 49 -6.35 -10.64 -12.57
N ASN A 50 -5.43 -9.91 -13.20
CA ASN A 50 -4.00 -10.25 -13.23
C ASN A 50 -3.13 -9.16 -12.60
N CYS A 51 -1.89 -9.48 -12.24
CA CYS A 51 -0.95 -8.48 -11.70
C CYS A 51 -0.79 -7.26 -12.62
N CYS A 52 -0.67 -6.07 -12.03
CA CYS A 52 -0.48 -4.80 -12.74
C CYS A 52 0.94 -4.63 -13.30
N GLY A 53 1.85 -5.58 -13.03
CA GLY A 53 3.24 -5.57 -13.49
C GLY A 53 4.14 -4.56 -12.77
N ALA A 54 3.66 -3.94 -11.68
CA ALA A 54 4.35 -2.93 -10.87
C ALA A 54 5.22 -1.98 -11.74
N THR A 55 6.50 -1.78 -11.45
CA THR A 55 7.34 -0.86 -12.23
C THR A 55 8.15 -1.54 -13.34
N GLU A 56 8.23 -2.87 -13.32
CA GLU A 56 9.27 -3.62 -14.03
C GLU A 56 8.91 -3.73 -15.50
N TYR A 57 7.65 -4.10 -15.79
CA TYR A 57 7.31 -4.45 -17.15
C TYR A 57 7.23 -3.24 -18.08
N LEU A 58 6.84 -2.09 -17.51
CA LEU A 58 6.83 -0.80 -18.21
C LEU A 58 8.24 -0.36 -18.65
N GLY A 59 9.29 -0.77 -17.92
CA GLY A 59 10.68 -0.51 -18.29
C GLY A 59 11.20 -1.36 -19.46
N ILE A 60 10.47 -2.41 -19.84
CA ILE A 60 10.88 -3.37 -20.88
C ILE A 60 10.10 -3.15 -22.18
N ASN A 61 8.77 -3.23 -22.13
CA ASN A 61 7.93 -3.06 -23.32
C ASN A 61 6.54 -2.51 -22.99
N LEU A 62 6.22 -1.35 -23.56
CA LEU A 62 4.98 -0.64 -23.27
C LEU A 62 3.72 -1.38 -23.74
N ILE A 63 3.72 -2.02 -24.92
CA ILE A 63 2.48 -2.60 -25.45
C ILE A 63 2.01 -3.78 -24.59
N PRO A 64 2.84 -4.80 -24.30
CA PRO A 64 2.43 -5.89 -23.41
C PRO A 64 2.12 -5.41 -21.99
N ALA A 65 2.89 -4.46 -21.44
CA ALA A 65 2.65 -3.92 -20.11
C ALA A 65 1.27 -3.25 -20.01
N TYR A 66 0.96 -2.31 -20.92
CA TYR A 66 -0.36 -1.68 -20.95
C TYR A 66 -1.47 -2.66 -21.33
N SER A 67 -1.19 -3.73 -22.08
CA SER A 67 -2.21 -4.76 -22.38
C SER A 67 -2.60 -5.56 -21.14
N LEU A 68 -1.64 -5.96 -20.30
CA LEU A 68 -1.92 -6.64 -19.03
C LEU A 68 -2.64 -5.73 -18.04
N ILE A 69 -2.28 -4.45 -17.98
CA ILE A 69 -2.95 -3.49 -17.10
C ILE A 69 -4.38 -3.21 -17.61
N ALA A 70 -4.53 -2.96 -18.92
CA ALA A 70 -5.83 -2.67 -19.53
C ALA A 70 -6.77 -3.88 -19.54
N ARG A 71 -6.26 -5.11 -19.41
CA ARG A 71 -7.09 -6.30 -19.19
C ARG A 71 -7.94 -6.16 -17.93
N ASN A 72 -7.35 -5.73 -16.82
CA ASN A 72 -8.08 -5.47 -15.58
C ASN A 72 -9.12 -4.35 -15.75
N LEU A 73 -8.78 -3.29 -16.49
CA LEU A 73 -9.72 -2.21 -16.81
C LEU A 73 -10.88 -2.71 -17.69
N ALA A 74 -10.63 -3.58 -18.67
CA ALA A 74 -11.64 -4.19 -19.51
C ALA A 74 -12.60 -5.09 -18.69
N LEU A 75 -12.06 -5.88 -17.76
CA LEU A 75 -12.84 -6.73 -16.86
C LEU A 75 -13.71 -5.88 -15.93
N ALA A 76 -13.14 -4.88 -15.27
CA ALA A 76 -13.89 -3.92 -14.45
C ALA A 76 -14.98 -3.19 -15.24
N ALA A 77 -14.71 -2.81 -16.50
CA ALA A 77 -15.70 -2.17 -17.36
C ALA A 77 -16.88 -3.10 -17.72
N LYS A 78 -16.64 -4.42 -17.82
CA LYS A 78 -17.69 -5.44 -18.02
C LYS A 78 -18.49 -5.71 -16.74
N GLN A 79 -17.83 -5.71 -15.58
CA GLN A 79 -18.45 -5.94 -14.26
C GLN A 79 -19.12 -4.69 -13.65
N LYS A 80 -18.97 -3.53 -14.29
CA LYS A 80 -19.58 -2.27 -13.86
C LYS A 80 -21.09 -2.43 -13.65
N ASN A 81 -21.48 -2.48 -12.38
CA ASN A 81 -22.88 -2.56 -11.95
C ASN A 81 -23.13 -1.59 -10.78
N GLY A 82 -23.77 -0.46 -11.08
CA GLY A 82 -24.08 0.58 -10.10
C GLY A 82 -22.95 1.57 -9.81
N THR A 83 -21.70 1.27 -10.20
CA THR A 83 -20.53 2.14 -10.00
C THR A 83 -19.53 2.03 -11.13
N ARG A 84 -18.77 3.10 -11.41
CA ARG A 84 -17.65 3.09 -12.36
C ARG A 84 -16.29 3.21 -11.68
N THR A 85 -16.29 3.27 -10.36
CA THR A 85 -15.10 3.56 -9.58
C THR A 85 -14.36 2.27 -9.26
N VAL A 86 -13.12 2.17 -9.75
CA VAL A 86 -12.21 1.08 -9.46
C VAL A 86 -11.26 1.53 -8.37
N VAL A 87 -11.23 0.81 -7.26
CA VAL A 87 -10.40 1.09 -6.11
C VAL A 87 -9.22 0.13 -6.09
N ALA A 88 -8.02 0.68 -6.05
CA ALA A 88 -6.79 -0.06 -5.89
C ALA A 88 -6.08 0.41 -4.60
N PRO A 89 -6.02 -0.42 -3.54
CA PRO A 89 -5.35 -0.05 -2.29
C PRO A 89 -3.82 0.02 -2.40
N CYS A 90 -3.23 -0.61 -3.42
CA CYS A 90 -1.78 -0.53 -3.65
C CYS A 90 -1.46 0.66 -4.57
N SER A 91 -0.51 1.51 -4.17
CA SER A 91 -0.08 2.70 -4.93
C SER A 91 0.38 2.40 -6.35
N ALA A 92 1.17 1.34 -6.54
CA ALA A 92 1.63 0.93 -7.87
C ALA A 92 0.47 0.41 -8.74
N CYS A 93 -0.48 -0.31 -8.13
CA CYS A 93 -1.68 -0.78 -8.80
C CYS A 93 -2.56 0.40 -9.26
N TYR A 94 -2.84 1.34 -8.35
CA TYR A 94 -3.55 2.58 -8.62
C TYR A 94 -2.91 3.35 -9.78
N LEU A 95 -1.62 3.66 -9.66
CA LEU A 95 -0.93 4.47 -10.66
C LEU A 95 -0.89 3.79 -12.02
N ASN A 96 -0.61 2.49 -12.07
CA ASN A 96 -0.56 1.77 -13.35
C ASN A 96 -1.92 1.75 -14.05
N LEU A 97 -3.00 1.46 -13.33
CA LEU A 97 -4.35 1.49 -13.88
C LEU A 97 -4.72 2.90 -14.38
N ALA A 98 -4.48 3.93 -13.57
CA ALA A 98 -4.76 5.32 -13.95
C ALA A 98 -3.93 5.77 -15.16
N LYS A 99 -2.65 5.39 -15.21
CA LYS A 99 -1.72 5.68 -16.30
C LYS A 99 -2.09 4.97 -17.59
N ALA A 100 -2.51 3.71 -17.52
CA ALA A 100 -2.99 2.96 -18.68
C ALA A 100 -4.25 3.61 -19.27
N ASP A 101 -5.22 3.94 -18.41
CA ASP A 101 -6.44 4.65 -18.82
C ASP A 101 -6.11 6.00 -19.48
N HIS A 102 -5.26 6.80 -18.82
CA HIS A 102 -4.86 8.12 -19.31
C HIS A 102 -4.12 8.04 -20.65
N TYR A 103 -3.09 7.19 -20.78
CA TYR A 103 -2.32 7.14 -22.02
C TYR A 103 -3.04 6.47 -23.18
N MET A 104 -3.99 5.56 -22.93
CA MET A 104 -4.85 5.07 -24.01
C MET A 104 -5.78 6.18 -24.54
N GLN A 105 -6.19 7.15 -23.71
CA GLN A 105 -6.90 8.37 -24.15
C GLN A 105 -5.98 9.34 -24.88
N GLU A 106 -4.84 9.67 -24.28
CA GLU A 106 -3.88 10.64 -24.82
C GLU A 106 -3.30 10.18 -26.17
N ARG A 107 -3.09 8.86 -26.33
CA ARG A 107 -2.40 8.27 -27.48
C ARG A 107 -3.26 7.20 -28.13
N PRO A 108 -4.14 7.57 -29.08
CA PRO A 108 -5.03 6.62 -29.76
C PRO A 108 -4.33 5.43 -30.42
N SER A 109 -3.10 5.62 -30.92
CA SER A 109 -2.29 4.55 -31.51
C SER A 109 -1.84 3.50 -30.49
N LEU A 110 -1.59 3.89 -29.24
CA LEU A 110 -1.36 2.97 -28.13
C LEU A 110 -2.66 2.22 -27.81
N GLY A 111 -3.76 2.94 -27.68
CA GLY A 111 -5.09 2.36 -27.41
C GLY A 111 -5.52 1.32 -28.44
N ALA A 112 -5.24 1.55 -29.73
CA ALA A 112 -5.52 0.60 -30.80
C ALA A 112 -4.71 -0.71 -30.65
N LYS A 113 -3.40 -0.61 -30.42
CA LYS A 113 -2.52 -1.79 -30.23
C LYS A 113 -2.85 -2.58 -28.97
N VAL A 114 -3.18 -1.88 -27.88
CA VAL A 114 -3.63 -2.52 -26.63
C VAL A 114 -4.95 -3.27 -26.87
N ASN A 115 -5.91 -2.65 -27.57
CA ASN A 115 -7.18 -3.32 -27.87
C ASN A 115 -7.02 -4.48 -28.86
N GLU A 116 -6.06 -4.45 -29.78
CA GLU A 116 -5.70 -5.61 -30.60
C GLU A 116 -5.24 -6.79 -29.74
N ALA A 117 -4.39 -6.55 -28.74
CA ALA A 117 -3.97 -7.59 -27.79
C ALA A 117 -5.13 -8.09 -26.92
N LEU A 118 -5.99 -7.18 -26.42
CA LEU A 118 -7.18 -7.55 -25.63
C LEU A 118 -8.18 -8.39 -26.44
N ALA A 119 -8.32 -8.13 -27.74
CA ALA A 119 -9.23 -8.87 -28.61
C ALA A 119 -8.88 -10.36 -28.69
N ALA A 120 -7.59 -10.73 -28.57
CA ALA A 120 -7.16 -12.13 -28.49
C ALA A 120 -7.76 -12.88 -27.28
N GLY A 121 -8.13 -12.15 -26.21
CA GLY A 121 -8.83 -12.67 -25.03
C GLY A 121 -10.33 -12.35 -24.99
N GLY A 122 -10.93 -11.89 -26.09
CA GLY A 122 -12.36 -11.51 -26.11
C GLY A 122 -12.68 -10.27 -25.26
N LEU A 123 -11.70 -9.40 -25.06
CA LEU A 123 -11.81 -8.18 -24.28
C LEU A 123 -11.63 -6.94 -25.16
N GLN A 124 -12.19 -5.83 -24.70
CA GLN A 124 -12.01 -4.51 -25.27
C GLN A 124 -12.15 -3.49 -24.15
N TYR A 125 -11.35 -2.43 -24.20
CA TYR A 125 -11.43 -1.32 -23.27
C TYR A 125 -11.55 0.01 -23.98
N THR A 126 -12.59 0.76 -23.62
CA THR A 126 -12.75 2.17 -24.00
C THR A 126 -12.21 3.03 -22.87
N PRO A 127 -11.09 3.74 -23.06
CA PRO A 127 -10.46 4.47 -21.96
C PRO A 127 -11.30 5.72 -21.62
N GLY A 128 -11.31 6.09 -20.35
CA GLY A 128 -12.13 7.15 -19.75
C GLY A 128 -13.49 6.68 -19.23
N THR A 129 -13.82 5.40 -19.39
CA THR A 129 -15.12 4.84 -18.96
C THR A 129 -15.18 4.50 -17.47
N LEU A 130 -14.02 4.34 -16.83
CA LEU A 130 -13.85 4.05 -15.41
C LEU A 130 -13.24 5.24 -14.69
N ASP A 131 -13.40 5.28 -13.37
CA ASP A 131 -12.69 6.20 -12.50
C ASP A 131 -11.78 5.40 -11.56
N VAL A 132 -10.46 5.44 -11.79
CA VAL A 132 -9.49 4.71 -10.99
C VAL A 132 -9.09 5.56 -9.79
N ARG A 133 -9.25 5.03 -8.58
CA ARG A 133 -9.00 5.72 -7.31
C ARG A 133 -8.17 4.86 -6.36
N HIS A 134 -7.43 5.53 -5.49
CA HIS A 134 -6.76 4.86 -4.38
C HIS A 134 -7.74 4.67 -3.21
N LEU A 135 -7.49 3.69 -2.33
CA LEU A 135 -8.34 3.47 -1.15
C LEU A 135 -8.42 4.72 -0.25
N ILE A 136 -7.29 5.34 0.06
CA ILE A 136 -7.28 6.56 0.88
C ILE A 136 -8.05 7.73 0.25
N ASP A 137 -8.05 7.83 -1.08
CA ASP A 137 -8.79 8.87 -1.80
C ASP A 137 -10.31 8.71 -1.60
N ILE A 138 -10.86 7.49 -1.70
CA ILE A 138 -12.29 7.29 -1.42
C ILE A 138 -12.61 7.51 0.07
N LEU A 139 -11.71 7.14 0.98
CA LEU A 139 -11.94 7.30 2.41
C LEU A 139 -11.97 8.78 2.82
N VAL A 140 -11.06 9.59 2.28
CA VAL A 140 -10.99 11.02 2.61
C VAL A 140 -12.03 11.84 1.84
N ASN A 141 -12.22 11.56 0.55
CA ASN A 141 -13.01 12.43 -0.33
C ASN A 141 -14.46 11.98 -0.57
N ASP A 142 -14.78 10.68 -0.45
CA ASP A 142 -16.16 10.19 -0.61
C ASP A 142 -16.82 9.94 0.75
N ILE A 143 -16.16 9.17 1.61
CA ILE A 143 -16.66 8.83 2.94
C ILE A 143 -16.54 10.03 3.88
N GLY A 144 -15.39 10.71 3.85
CA GLY A 144 -15.17 11.93 4.59
C GLY A 144 -14.62 11.71 6.00
N LEU A 145 -13.78 12.65 6.44
CA LEU A 145 -13.14 12.60 7.76
C LEU A 145 -14.15 12.63 8.92
N ASP A 146 -15.31 13.28 8.76
CA ASP A 146 -16.35 13.32 9.79
C ASP A 146 -16.99 11.95 10.02
N ALA A 147 -17.27 11.19 8.95
CA ALA A 147 -17.77 9.82 9.07
C ALA A 147 -16.72 8.91 9.74
N ILE A 148 -15.44 9.07 9.38
CA ILE A 148 -14.33 8.34 10.02
C ILE A 148 -14.27 8.68 11.53
N ARG A 149 -14.33 9.97 11.91
CA ARG A 149 -14.36 10.39 13.33
C ARG A 149 -15.53 9.77 14.08
N ASN A 150 -16.70 9.72 13.47
CA ASN A 150 -17.91 9.16 14.08
C ASN A 150 -17.83 7.64 14.27
N ALA A 151 -17.04 6.93 13.46
CA ALA A 151 -16.80 5.50 13.61
C ALA A 151 -15.73 5.15 14.67
N VAL A 152 -15.00 6.13 15.21
CA VAL A 152 -13.96 5.90 16.22
C VAL A 152 -14.58 5.45 17.55
N VAL A 153 -14.20 4.26 17.99
CA VAL A 153 -14.55 3.66 19.29
C VAL A 153 -13.39 3.82 20.29
N ARG A 154 -12.15 3.62 19.84
CA ARG A 154 -10.92 3.66 20.65
C ARG A 154 -9.93 4.67 20.03
N PRO A 155 -9.99 5.97 20.37
CA PRO A 155 -9.08 6.97 19.80
C PRO A 155 -7.61 6.58 20.04
N LEU A 156 -6.76 6.77 19.03
CA LEU A 156 -5.33 6.39 19.08
C LEU A 156 -4.46 7.40 19.87
N LYS A 157 -5.02 8.03 20.89
CA LYS A 157 -4.39 9.13 21.64
C LYS A 157 -3.13 8.64 22.35
N GLY A 158 -2.00 9.31 22.13
CA GLY A 158 -0.69 8.90 22.65
C GLY A 158 0.12 8.06 21.67
N LEU A 159 -0.46 7.62 20.55
CA LEU A 159 0.28 6.98 19.47
C LEU A 159 0.89 8.04 18.54
N LYS A 160 2.21 8.20 18.59
CA LYS A 160 2.94 9.09 17.69
C LYS A 160 3.20 8.41 16.36
N VAL A 161 2.61 8.93 15.28
CA VAL A 161 2.65 8.29 13.97
C VAL A 161 3.22 9.23 12.93
N VAL A 162 4.17 8.75 12.12
CA VAL A 162 4.55 9.44 10.87
C VAL A 162 3.75 8.90 9.69
N PRO A 163 3.07 9.76 8.91
CA PRO A 163 2.36 9.36 7.70
C PRO A 163 3.34 9.20 6.53
N TYR A 164 3.30 8.05 5.85
CA TYR A 164 4.10 7.79 4.66
C TYR A 164 3.21 7.43 3.46
N MET A 165 2.88 8.46 2.68
CA MET A 165 2.06 8.37 1.47
C MET A 165 2.75 7.63 0.32
N GLY A 166 4.08 7.70 0.26
CA GLY A 166 4.89 7.17 -0.83
C GLY A 166 4.76 7.99 -2.11
N CYS A 167 5.68 7.75 -3.05
CA CYS A 167 5.86 8.58 -4.22
C CYS A 167 4.76 8.43 -5.29
N MET A 168 4.13 7.26 -5.41
CA MET A 168 3.28 6.92 -6.55
C MET A 168 1.80 7.35 -6.43
N LEU A 169 1.34 7.78 -5.24
CA LEU A 169 -0.01 8.34 -5.11
C LEU A 169 -0.07 9.74 -5.75
N PRO A 170 0.72 10.71 -5.28
CA PRO A 170 0.61 12.08 -5.74
C PRO A 170 1.35 12.37 -7.05
N ARG A 171 2.17 11.43 -7.54
CA ARG A 171 3.04 11.66 -8.71
C ARG A 171 3.02 10.51 -9.72
N PRO A 172 2.52 10.75 -10.95
CA PRO A 172 1.72 11.89 -11.39
C PRO A 172 0.26 11.82 -10.90
N ASP A 173 -0.33 12.97 -10.60
CA ASP A 173 -1.74 13.09 -10.29
C ASP A 173 -2.57 13.55 -11.50
N TYR A 174 -3.03 12.58 -12.30
CA TYR A 174 -3.78 12.87 -13.53
C TYR A 174 -5.14 13.54 -13.31
N LYS A 175 -5.66 13.55 -12.07
CA LYS A 175 -7.01 14.02 -11.74
C LYS A 175 -7.03 15.10 -10.66
N ASN A 176 -5.87 15.61 -10.23
CA ASN A 176 -5.72 16.60 -9.16
C ASN A 176 -6.50 16.18 -7.88
N ARG A 177 -6.28 14.94 -7.45
CA ARG A 177 -6.91 14.31 -6.28
C ARG A 177 -6.21 14.64 -4.96
N TRP A 178 -4.95 15.07 -5.01
CA TRP A 178 -4.13 15.31 -3.82
C TRP A 178 -3.90 16.80 -3.58
N SER A 179 -3.79 17.17 -2.31
CA SER A 179 -3.62 18.56 -1.88
C SER A 179 -2.29 19.15 -2.33
N ASP A 180 -1.24 18.34 -2.39
CA ASP A 180 0.08 18.69 -2.89
C ASP A 180 0.80 17.45 -3.45
N HIS A 181 1.69 17.65 -4.42
CA HIS A 181 2.40 16.55 -5.08
C HIS A 181 3.60 16.00 -4.26
N GLU A 182 4.20 16.83 -3.41
CA GLU A 182 5.38 16.50 -2.60
C GLU A 182 5.00 16.39 -1.11
N HIS A 183 4.05 17.20 -0.64
CA HIS A 183 3.61 17.25 0.76
C HIS A 183 2.09 17.09 0.94
N PRO A 184 1.49 15.99 0.43
CA PRO A 184 0.06 15.69 0.64
C PRO A 184 -0.25 15.51 2.13
N THR A 185 -1.47 15.88 2.54
CA THR A 185 -1.91 15.86 3.95
C THR A 185 -3.03 14.87 4.23
N GLU A 186 -3.51 14.13 3.23
CA GLU A 186 -4.69 13.28 3.34
C GLU A 186 -4.51 12.17 4.38
N LEU A 187 -3.33 11.56 4.44
CA LEU A 187 -3.01 10.55 5.45
C LEU A 187 -2.85 11.17 6.84
N ASP A 188 -2.24 12.34 6.93
CA ASP A 188 -2.15 13.09 8.18
C ASP A 188 -3.54 13.37 8.76
N ASP A 189 -4.44 13.89 7.92
CA ASP A 189 -5.77 14.30 8.34
C ASP A 189 -6.64 13.09 8.70
N LEU A 190 -6.50 11.97 7.98
CA LEU A 190 -7.11 10.70 8.34
C LEU A 190 -6.58 10.20 9.69
N LEU A 191 -5.27 10.17 9.92
CA LEU A 191 -4.70 9.70 11.19
C LEU A 191 -5.09 10.60 12.36
N ARG A 192 -5.16 11.93 12.15
CA ARG A 192 -5.71 12.89 13.13
C ARG A 192 -7.20 12.65 13.39
N ALA A 193 -7.96 12.19 12.38
CA ALA A 193 -9.36 11.80 12.55
C ALA A 193 -9.52 10.57 13.45
N LEU A 194 -8.55 9.65 13.44
CA LEU A 194 -8.49 8.50 14.36
C LEU A 194 -8.02 8.87 15.78
N GLY A 195 -7.58 10.11 15.99
CA GLY A 195 -7.07 10.59 17.27
C GLY A 195 -5.60 10.29 17.54
N ALA A 196 -4.81 9.91 16.53
CA ALA A 196 -3.37 9.73 16.65
C ALA A 196 -2.62 11.07 16.80
N ASP A 197 -1.46 11.03 17.45
CA ASP A 197 -0.54 12.17 17.53
C ASP A 197 0.34 12.18 16.27
N VAL A 198 -0.16 12.81 15.20
CA VAL A 198 0.54 12.82 13.90
C VAL A 198 1.76 13.72 13.95
N ILE A 199 2.92 13.15 13.65
CA ILE A 199 4.20 13.85 13.52
C ILE A 199 4.31 14.40 12.09
N ASP A 200 4.65 15.68 11.97
CA ASP A 200 5.00 16.30 10.70
C ASP A 200 6.23 15.61 10.09
N TYR A 201 6.05 15.03 8.90
CA TYR A 201 7.02 14.15 8.27
C TYR A 201 7.32 14.59 6.83
N PRO A 202 8.42 15.33 6.61
CA PRO A 202 8.73 15.93 5.31
C PRO A 202 9.06 14.89 4.24
N LEU A 203 9.42 13.66 4.63
CA LEU A 203 9.77 12.56 3.72
C LEU A 203 8.55 11.71 3.32
N THR A 204 7.32 12.17 3.56
CA THR A 204 6.08 11.42 3.31
C THR A 204 5.94 10.87 1.89
N THR A 205 6.47 11.55 0.87
CA THR A 205 6.45 11.10 -0.53
C THR A 205 7.80 10.64 -1.08
N GLU A 206 8.84 10.59 -0.25
CA GLU A 206 10.17 10.14 -0.66
C GLU A 206 10.17 8.66 -1.03
N CYS A 207 11.10 8.24 -1.88
CA CYS A 207 11.09 6.88 -2.42
C CYS A 207 11.53 5.83 -1.38
N CYS A 208 10.76 4.76 -1.21
CA CYS A 208 11.13 3.61 -0.36
C CYS A 208 12.19 2.67 -0.98
N GLY A 209 12.67 2.97 -2.18
CA GLY A 209 13.59 2.13 -2.94
C GLY A 209 12.93 1.13 -3.88
N GLY A 210 11.65 0.79 -3.73
CA GLY A 210 10.95 -0.13 -4.65
C GLY A 210 11.73 -1.43 -4.86
N HIS A 211 11.99 -1.81 -6.10
CA HIS A 211 12.78 -3.03 -6.42
C HIS A 211 14.30 -2.86 -6.28
N MET A 212 14.80 -1.68 -5.87
CA MET A 212 16.23 -1.45 -5.68
C MET A 212 16.83 -2.40 -4.64
N THR A 213 16.04 -2.89 -3.68
CA THR A 213 16.49 -3.89 -2.70
C THR A 213 16.97 -5.20 -3.37
N GLN A 214 16.55 -5.50 -4.61
CA GLN A 214 17.05 -6.64 -5.39
C GLN A 214 18.15 -6.29 -6.39
N ILE A 215 18.11 -5.10 -7.01
CA ILE A 215 19.01 -4.75 -8.13
C ILE A 215 20.19 -3.86 -7.72
N GLY A 216 20.05 -3.08 -6.66
CA GLY A 216 21.03 -2.11 -6.18
C GLY A 216 20.82 -1.86 -4.68
N PRO A 217 21.12 -2.86 -3.82
CA PRO A 217 20.73 -2.84 -2.42
C PRO A 217 21.33 -1.68 -1.63
N GLU A 218 22.54 -1.24 -1.95
CA GLU A 218 23.19 -0.09 -1.28
C GLU A 218 22.35 1.19 -1.42
N THR A 219 21.87 1.48 -2.63
CA THR A 219 20.97 2.62 -2.88
C THR A 219 19.65 2.46 -2.14
N ALA A 220 19.10 1.24 -2.13
CA ALA A 220 17.86 0.98 -1.42
C ALA A 220 18.01 1.17 0.10
N PHE A 221 19.10 0.68 0.67
CA PHE A 221 19.39 0.82 2.09
C PHE A 221 19.56 2.29 2.46
N GLU A 222 20.24 3.09 1.64
CA GLU A 222 20.35 4.53 1.90
C GLU A 222 18.97 5.21 1.92
N LEU A 223 18.10 4.91 0.96
CA LEU A 223 16.74 5.45 0.90
C LEU A 223 15.92 5.03 2.13
N ILE A 224 15.95 3.75 2.50
CA ILE A 224 15.26 3.23 3.68
C ILE A 224 15.81 3.86 4.96
N MET A 225 17.14 3.99 5.08
CA MET A 225 17.80 4.57 6.25
C MET A 225 17.33 6.00 6.51
N ARG A 226 17.27 6.83 5.46
CA ARG A 226 16.78 8.21 5.59
C ARG A 226 15.35 8.27 6.13
N LEU A 227 14.47 7.37 5.65
CA LEU A 227 13.08 7.32 6.08
C LEU A 227 12.97 6.93 7.56
N VAL A 228 13.63 5.83 7.96
CA VAL A 228 13.52 5.32 9.34
C VAL A 228 14.27 6.19 10.35
N ALA A 229 15.42 6.75 9.97
CA ALA A 229 16.22 7.61 10.85
C ALA A 229 15.48 8.93 11.16
N ASP A 230 14.92 9.61 10.15
CA ASP A 230 14.15 10.85 10.39
C ASP A 230 12.88 10.58 11.22
N ALA A 231 12.22 9.42 11.01
CA ALA A 231 11.08 9.02 11.83
C ALA A 231 11.48 8.77 13.30
N ASP A 232 12.60 8.09 13.53
CA ASP A 232 13.14 7.79 14.86
C ASP A 232 13.60 9.07 15.59
N ASP A 233 14.35 9.94 14.91
CA ASP A 233 14.85 11.21 15.44
C ASP A 233 13.70 12.16 15.86
N ARG A 234 12.54 12.08 15.19
CA ARG A 234 11.32 12.80 15.57
C ARG A 234 10.55 12.15 16.72
N GLY A 235 10.97 10.98 17.17
CA GLY A 235 10.35 10.23 18.26
C GLY A 235 9.02 9.58 17.86
N ALA A 236 8.90 9.14 16.60
CA ALA A 236 7.75 8.37 16.15
C ALA A 236 7.69 7.01 16.85
N HIS A 237 6.48 6.54 17.18
CA HIS A 237 6.27 5.19 17.68
C HIS A 237 6.17 4.19 16.52
N LEU A 238 5.58 4.60 15.40
CA LEU A 238 5.48 3.80 14.17
C LEU A 238 5.29 4.69 12.93
N MET A 239 5.47 4.08 11.76
CA MET A 239 5.13 4.65 10.46
C MET A 239 3.86 3.99 9.91
N ALA A 240 2.92 4.80 9.41
CA ALA A 240 1.74 4.34 8.71
C ALA A 240 1.93 4.50 7.19
N THR A 241 1.74 3.44 6.42
CA THR A 241 1.85 3.49 4.96
C THR A 241 0.59 3.02 4.25
N VAL A 242 0.45 3.47 3.00
CA VAL A 242 -0.66 3.15 2.09
C VAL A 242 -0.27 2.13 1.02
N CYS A 243 0.98 1.65 0.99
CA CYS A 243 1.51 0.86 -0.12
C CYS A 243 2.17 -0.44 0.36
N PRO A 244 1.73 -1.62 -0.13
CA PRO A 244 2.38 -2.90 0.16
C PRO A 244 3.88 -2.94 -0.14
N MET A 245 4.33 -2.32 -1.23
CA MET A 245 5.75 -2.30 -1.60
C MET A 245 6.56 -1.41 -0.65
N CYS A 246 5.99 -0.29 -0.23
CA CYS A 246 6.61 0.57 0.78
C CYS A 246 6.76 -0.17 2.11
N GLN A 247 5.68 -0.82 2.57
CA GLN A 247 5.69 -1.61 3.79
C GLN A 247 6.77 -2.69 3.71
N MET A 248 6.77 -3.51 2.66
CA MET A 248 7.75 -4.58 2.49
C MET A 248 9.19 -4.05 2.51
N ASN A 249 9.49 -2.98 1.78
CA ASN A 249 10.86 -2.47 1.72
C ASN A 249 11.32 -1.89 3.05
N ILE A 250 10.50 -1.04 3.67
CA ILE A 250 10.89 -0.33 4.88
C ILE A 250 10.86 -1.27 6.07
N ASP A 251 9.98 -2.28 6.12
CA ASP A 251 9.90 -3.25 7.22
C ASP A 251 10.96 -4.35 7.08
N ALA A 252 11.04 -5.01 5.91
CA ALA A 252 11.82 -6.24 5.77
C ALA A 252 13.33 -6.02 5.78
N TYR A 253 13.81 -4.87 5.29
CA TYR A 253 15.23 -4.63 5.08
C TYR A 253 15.88 -3.75 6.15
N GLN A 254 15.20 -3.44 7.26
CA GLN A 254 15.83 -2.66 8.35
C GLN A 254 17.04 -3.38 8.93
N ASN A 255 17.00 -4.72 9.05
CA ASN A 255 18.13 -5.48 9.58
C ASN A 255 19.35 -5.40 8.67
N GLU A 256 19.18 -5.59 7.37
CA GLU A 256 20.23 -5.48 6.36
C GLU A 256 20.77 -4.05 6.28
N MET A 257 19.89 -3.05 6.29
CA MET A 257 20.23 -1.63 6.30
C MET A 257 21.04 -1.27 7.57
N ASN A 258 20.56 -1.67 8.75
CA ASN A 258 21.25 -1.45 10.03
C ASN A 258 22.64 -2.06 10.04
N HIS A 259 22.76 -3.26 9.52
CA HIS A 259 24.04 -3.94 9.41
C HIS A 259 24.99 -3.25 8.43
N PHE A 260 24.48 -2.74 7.31
CA PHE A 260 25.25 -2.01 6.31
C PHE A 260 25.80 -0.69 6.86
N PHE A 261 24.98 0.11 7.55
CA PHE A 261 25.38 1.42 8.10
C PHE A 261 25.93 1.37 9.52
N GLY A 262 25.81 0.23 10.22
CA GLY A 262 26.19 0.12 11.63
C GLY A 262 25.24 0.84 12.59
N THR A 263 23.95 0.91 12.23
CA THR A 263 22.86 1.49 13.03
C THR A 263 22.00 0.41 13.69
N ASP A 264 20.98 0.79 14.46
CA ASP A 264 20.10 -0.13 15.21
C ASP A 264 18.64 0.38 15.27
N TYR A 265 18.10 0.80 14.12
CA TYR A 265 16.72 1.27 14.02
C TYR A 265 15.72 0.12 14.01
N HIS A 266 14.59 0.31 14.69
CA HIS A 266 13.51 -0.67 14.78
C HIS A 266 12.15 0.03 14.63
N MET A 267 11.94 0.72 13.51
CA MET A 267 10.71 1.48 13.25
C MET A 267 9.59 0.55 12.76
N PRO A 268 8.50 0.32 13.51
CA PRO A 268 7.41 -0.54 13.05
C PRO A 268 6.65 0.12 11.90
N ILE A 269 6.33 -0.65 10.86
CA ILE A 269 5.62 -0.16 9.68
C ILE A 269 4.27 -0.88 9.55
N LEU A 270 3.17 -0.15 9.76
CA LEU A 270 1.81 -0.68 9.64
C LEU A 270 1.06 -0.04 8.48
N PHE A 271 0.06 -0.75 7.95
CA PHE A 271 -0.89 -0.15 7.02
C PHE A 271 -1.83 0.78 7.76
N PHE A 272 -2.20 1.90 7.14
CA PHE A 272 -3.12 2.87 7.77
C PHE A 272 -4.49 2.26 8.11
N THR A 273 -4.95 1.25 7.37
CA THR A 273 -6.20 0.51 7.66
C THR A 273 -6.10 -0.33 8.93
N GLN A 274 -4.90 -0.79 9.32
CA GLN A 274 -4.71 -1.45 10.62
C GLN A 274 -4.95 -0.46 11.75
N LEU A 275 -4.46 0.78 11.62
CA LEU A 275 -4.71 1.83 12.60
C LEU A 275 -6.20 2.24 12.62
N MET A 276 -6.85 2.30 11.46
CA MET A 276 -8.31 2.52 11.39
C MET A 276 -9.08 1.41 12.10
N GLY A 277 -8.74 0.15 11.85
CA GLY A 277 -9.38 -0.99 12.51
C GLY A 277 -9.24 -0.95 14.03
N LEU A 278 -8.05 -0.65 14.55
CA LEU A 278 -7.83 -0.45 15.99
C LEU A 278 -8.70 0.69 16.53
N ALA A 279 -8.75 1.81 15.81
CA ALA A 279 -9.57 2.96 16.19
C ALA A 279 -11.07 2.65 16.19
N PHE A 280 -11.53 1.76 15.31
CA PHE A 280 -12.90 1.26 15.25
C PHE A 280 -13.17 0.13 16.26
N GLY A 281 -12.20 -0.21 17.10
CA GLY A 281 -12.35 -1.16 18.21
C GLY A 281 -12.19 -2.62 17.82
N ARG A 282 -11.61 -2.93 16.66
CA ARG A 282 -11.21 -4.29 16.26
C ARG A 282 -9.96 -4.72 17.02
N GLU A 283 -9.83 -6.03 17.24
CA GLU A 283 -8.67 -6.58 17.95
C GLU A 283 -7.46 -6.73 17.01
N PRO A 284 -6.20 -6.67 17.52
CA PRO A 284 -5.01 -6.64 16.68
C PRO A 284 -4.85 -7.84 15.74
N ASP A 285 -5.28 -9.02 16.16
CA ASP A 285 -5.21 -10.26 15.39
C ASP A 285 -6.15 -10.26 14.17
N GLU A 286 -7.34 -9.67 14.29
CA GLU A 286 -8.27 -9.45 13.18
C GLU A 286 -7.69 -8.52 12.09
N LEU A 287 -6.68 -7.73 12.45
CA LEU A 287 -6.05 -6.72 11.61
C LEU A 287 -4.69 -7.18 11.07
N GLY A 288 -4.30 -8.43 11.33
CA GLY A 288 -3.00 -8.97 10.94
C GLY A 288 -1.82 -8.30 11.65
N ILE A 289 -2.05 -7.60 12.76
CA ILE A 289 -0.98 -6.98 13.56
C ILE A 289 -0.22 -8.07 14.31
N GLY A 290 1.10 -7.97 14.33
CA GLY A 290 2.03 -9.01 14.76
C GLY A 290 2.61 -9.84 13.61
N THR A 291 2.19 -9.59 12.36
CA THR A 291 2.78 -10.25 11.18
C THR A 291 3.89 -9.42 10.52
N GLU A 292 4.02 -8.15 10.91
CA GLU A 292 5.15 -7.29 10.54
C GLU A 292 6.49 -7.85 11.03
N LEU A 293 7.57 -7.53 10.33
CA LEU A 293 8.91 -8.01 10.64
C LEU A 293 9.55 -7.22 11.79
N VAL A 294 9.29 -5.91 11.86
CA VAL A 294 9.66 -5.04 12.97
C VAL A 294 8.46 -4.87 13.89
N SER A 295 8.52 -5.51 15.05
CA SER A 295 7.40 -5.60 15.99
C SER A 295 6.80 -4.24 16.39
N SER A 296 5.50 -4.08 16.17
CA SER A 296 4.73 -2.90 16.58
C SER A 296 4.30 -2.90 18.05
N ARG A 297 4.64 -3.93 18.84
CA ARG A 297 4.19 -4.11 20.22
C ARG A 297 4.47 -2.90 21.11
N ASN A 298 5.72 -2.43 21.13
CA ASN A 298 6.10 -1.32 22.00
C ASN A 298 5.40 -0.02 21.59
N ALA A 299 5.19 0.16 20.28
CA ALA A 299 4.45 1.30 19.75
C ALA A 299 2.99 1.27 20.24
N LEU A 300 2.31 0.13 20.07
CA LEU A 300 0.90 -0.05 20.40
C LEU A 300 0.64 -0.14 21.92
N ALA A 301 1.63 -0.51 22.74
CA ALA A 301 1.54 -0.43 24.19
C ALA A 301 1.29 0.99 24.71
N ASN A 302 1.71 2.04 23.98
CA ASN A 302 1.45 3.45 24.33
C ASN A 302 -0.04 3.79 24.35
N ILE A 303 -0.88 3.00 23.67
CA ILE A 303 -2.34 3.15 23.64
C ILE A 303 -3.07 2.00 24.31
N GLY A 304 -2.37 1.20 25.13
CA GLY A 304 -2.95 0.09 25.87
C GLY A 304 -3.36 -1.11 25.03
N VAL A 305 -2.86 -1.22 23.79
CA VAL A 305 -3.12 -2.35 22.91
C VAL A 305 -2.04 -3.41 23.11
N GLU A 306 -2.47 -4.59 23.57
CA GLU A 306 -1.59 -5.76 23.71
C GLU A 306 -1.52 -6.54 22.39
N VAL A 307 -0.33 -6.64 21.80
CA VAL A 307 -0.09 -7.45 20.60
C VAL A 307 0.40 -8.84 21.00
N PRO A 308 -0.32 -9.93 20.66
CA PRO A 308 0.12 -11.30 20.94
C PRO A 308 1.54 -11.57 20.42
N VAL A 309 2.29 -12.47 21.07
CA VAL A 309 3.57 -12.95 20.52
C VAL A 309 3.27 -13.91 19.38
N THR A 310 3.22 -13.41 18.15
CA THR A 310 3.16 -14.21 16.94
C THR A 310 4.54 -14.81 16.64
N GLN A 311 4.88 -15.86 17.40
CA GLN A 311 6.07 -16.70 17.30
C GLN A 311 7.42 -15.96 17.37
N GLU A 312 8.23 -16.29 18.39
CA GLU A 312 9.67 -15.97 18.33
C GLU A 312 10.24 -16.50 17.01
N PRO A 313 11.08 -15.74 16.29
CA PRO A 313 11.66 -16.19 15.05
C PRO A 313 12.37 -17.53 15.29
N SER A 314 11.75 -18.61 14.84
CA SER A 314 12.36 -19.93 14.96
C SER A 314 13.67 -19.89 14.18
N ALA A 315 14.78 -20.29 14.82
CA ALA A 315 16.08 -20.32 14.16
C ALA A 315 15.94 -20.96 12.78
N PRO A 316 16.53 -20.36 11.72
CA PRO A 316 16.29 -20.80 10.36
C PRO A 316 16.62 -22.29 10.22
N ARG A 317 15.60 -23.10 9.94
CA ARG A 317 15.80 -24.52 9.62
C ARG A 317 16.54 -24.59 8.29
N LYS A 318 17.82 -24.97 8.33
CA LYS A 318 18.53 -25.44 7.14
C LYS A 318 17.76 -26.64 6.59
N LYS A 319 17.10 -26.48 5.45
CA LYS A 319 16.63 -27.62 4.66
C LYS A 319 17.85 -28.22 3.98
N ASP A 320 18.10 -29.51 4.19
CA ASP A 320 19.26 -30.22 3.61
C ASP A 320 19.27 -30.20 2.07
N GLU A 321 18.11 -29.96 1.43
CA GLU A 321 17.94 -29.91 -0.03
C GLU A 321 17.57 -28.49 -0.55
N GLY A 322 17.68 -27.45 0.29
CA GLY A 322 17.37 -26.08 -0.13
C GLY A 322 18.42 -25.53 -1.10
N LEU A 323 17.97 -24.79 -2.12
CA LEU A 323 18.87 -23.95 -2.91
C LEU A 323 19.73 -23.10 -1.95
N PRO A 324 21.03 -22.89 -2.26
CA PRO A 324 21.89 -22.09 -1.40
C PRO A 324 21.26 -20.71 -1.20
N MET A 325 21.01 -20.36 0.06
CA MET A 325 20.54 -19.02 0.43
C MET A 325 21.52 -17.98 -0.14
N PRO A 326 21.03 -16.87 -0.70
CA PRO A 326 21.89 -15.76 -1.07
C PRO A 326 22.84 -15.40 0.08
N ARG A 327 24.08 -15.05 -0.26
CA ARG A 327 25.09 -14.71 0.73
C ARG A 327 24.55 -13.55 1.58
N ARG A 328 24.39 -13.76 2.89
CA ARG A 328 24.07 -12.67 3.83
C ARG A 328 25.25 -11.71 3.84
N TRP A 329 24.97 -10.43 3.65
CA TRP A 329 25.97 -9.38 3.80
C TRP A 329 26.56 -9.44 5.20
N THR A 330 27.89 -9.47 5.32
CA THR A 330 28.60 -9.57 6.60
C THR A 330 29.15 -8.21 7.03
N LYS A 331 29.34 -7.96 8.34
CA LYS A 331 29.73 -6.62 8.87
C LYS A 331 31.07 -6.14 8.29
N GLN A 332 31.85 -7.06 7.73
CA GLN A 332 33.14 -6.78 7.10
C GLN A 332 33.02 -6.32 5.63
N GLU A 333 31.91 -6.60 4.95
CA GLU A 333 31.68 -6.19 3.55
C GLU A 333 31.20 -4.74 3.49
N GLY A 334 30.28 -4.32 4.37
CA GLY A 334 29.81 -2.92 4.44
C GLY A 334 30.92 -1.89 4.72
N LYS A 335 31.95 -2.27 5.50
CA LYS A 335 33.13 -1.40 5.74
C LYS A 335 34.09 -1.29 4.55
N LYS A 336 34.05 -2.22 3.59
CA LYS A 336 34.92 -2.18 2.40
C LYS A 336 34.30 -1.39 1.25
N GLU A 337 32.97 -1.33 1.17
CA GLU A 337 32.24 -0.60 0.13
C GLU A 337 31.91 0.85 0.54
N ALA A 338 31.67 1.13 1.82
CA ALA A 338 31.45 2.51 2.32
C ALA A 338 32.68 3.45 2.24
N VAL A 339 33.81 2.99 1.68
CA VAL A 339 35.09 3.73 1.55
C VAL A 339 35.51 3.89 0.07
N LYS A 340 34.60 3.69 -0.88
CA LYS A 340 34.83 4.02 -2.30
C LYS A 340 33.81 5.02 -2.81
#